data_AF-A0AAV7I2W5-F1
#
_entry.id   AF-A0AAV7I2W5-F1
#
_cell.length_a   1.000
_cell.length_b   1.000
_cell.length_c   1.000
_cell.angle_alpha   90.00
_cell.angle_beta   90.00
_cell.angle_gamma   90.00
#
_symmetry.space_group_name_H-M   'P 1'
#
loop_
_entity.id
_entity.type
_entity.pdbx_description
1 polymer ?
#
loop_
_entity_poly.entity_id
_entity_poly.type
_entity_poly.pdbx_seq_one_letter_code
_entity_poly.pdbx_strand_id
1 'polypeptide(L)'
;MIMIKMVSGVCCNLSCLLSSLISSFMPALSVSLRAQLGLKNHYGFIPDTVTILLELGYKIGKSSSLLARITDKEIQALRKKFSGVKEEKPKKIKR
;
A
#
# COMPACT_ATOMS: atom_id res chain seq x y z
N MET A 1 18.36 6.57 -13.49
CA MET A 1 17.25 7.40 -14.02
C MET A 1 16.55 6.57 -15.08
N ILE A 2 15.34 6.08 -14.80
CA ILE A 2 14.62 5.15 -15.70
C ILE A 2 13.73 6.00 -16.61
N MET A 3 13.98 5.93 -17.92
CA MET A 3 13.18 6.62 -18.92
C MET A 3 12.00 5.74 -19.32
N ILE A 4 10.80 6.31 -19.28
CA ILE A 4 9.55 5.62 -19.61
C ILE A 4 9.55 5.21 -21.09
N LYS A 5 9.53 3.90 -21.36
CA LYS A 5 9.19 3.30 -22.67
C LYS A 5 7.68 3.02 -22.75
N MET A 6 7.13 2.80 -23.95
CA MET A 6 5.68 2.63 -24.20
C MET A 6 4.94 1.79 -23.13
N VAL A 7 5.38 0.53 -22.90
CA VAL A 7 4.73 -0.37 -21.94
C VAL A 7 4.81 0.18 -20.50
N SER A 8 5.99 0.62 -20.06
CA SER A 8 6.16 1.22 -18.74
C SER A 8 5.33 2.51 -18.57
N GLY A 9 5.08 3.25 -19.65
CA GLY A 9 4.28 4.48 -19.61
C GLY A 9 2.82 4.19 -19.37
N VAL A 10 2.27 3.20 -20.06
CA VAL A 10 0.91 2.70 -19.81
C VAL A 10 0.78 2.20 -18.38
N CYS A 11 1.72 1.38 -17.89
CA CYS A 11 1.70 0.87 -16.52
C CYS A 11 1.81 1.98 -15.46
N CYS A 12 2.61 3.02 -15.70
CA CYS A 12 2.74 4.14 -14.76
C CYS A 12 1.47 5.00 -14.73
N ASN A 13 0.84 5.24 -15.88
CA ASN A 13 -0.46 5.92 -15.96
C ASN A 13 -1.55 5.14 -15.23
N LEU A 14 -1.60 3.81 -15.42
CA LEU A 14 -2.52 2.94 -14.69
C LEU A 14 -2.24 2.96 -13.19
N SER A 15 -0.98 2.93 -12.78
CA SER A 15 -0.58 3.03 -11.37
C SER A 15 -0.96 4.39 -10.76
N CYS A 16 -0.87 5.48 -11.53
CA CYS A 16 -1.33 6.80 -11.12
C CYS A 16 -2.84 6.81 -10.85
N LEU A 17 -3.64 6.19 -11.72
CA LEU A 17 -5.09 6.06 -11.50
C LEU A 17 -5.41 5.17 -10.29
N LEU A 18 -4.73 4.02 -10.15
CA LEU A 18 -4.86 3.13 -8.99
C LEU A 18 -4.55 3.87 -7.68
N SER A 19 -3.59 4.79 -7.70
CA SER A 19 -3.26 5.64 -6.56
C SER A 19 -4.44 6.50 -6.11
N SER A 20 -5.21 7.07 -7.06
CA SER A 20 -6.40 7.86 -6.76
C SER A 20 -7.51 6.99 -6.18
N LEU A 21 -7.74 5.81 -6.78
CA LEU A 21 -8.81 4.89 -6.39
C LEU A 21 -8.58 4.25 -5.01
N ILE A 22 -7.33 3.88 -4.69
CA ILE A 22 -7.02 3.22 -3.42
C ILE A 22 -7.00 4.19 -2.24
N SER A 23 -7.00 5.51 -2.49
CA SER A 23 -6.89 6.54 -1.44
C SER A 23 -8.00 6.43 -0.39
N SER A 24 -9.23 6.08 -0.80
CA SER A 24 -10.38 5.91 0.10
C SER A 24 -10.29 4.69 1.02
N PHE A 25 -9.47 3.69 0.66
CA PHE A 25 -9.32 2.44 1.42
C PHE A 25 -7.99 2.38 2.18
N MET A 26 -6.92 2.88 1.56
CA MET A 26 -5.55 2.84 2.08
C MET A 26 -4.81 4.14 1.72
N PRO A 27 -5.07 5.25 2.44
CA PRO A 27 -4.50 6.56 2.12
C PRO A 27 -2.96 6.57 2.23
N ALA A 28 -2.39 5.85 3.20
CA ALA A 28 -0.94 5.75 3.35
C ALA A 28 -0.26 5.05 2.15
N LEU A 29 -0.92 4.01 1.61
CA LEU A 29 -0.44 3.29 0.43
C LEU A 29 -0.53 4.18 -0.81
N SER A 30 -1.63 4.90 -0.97
CA SER A 30 -1.83 5.87 -2.06
C SER A 30 -0.71 6.92 -2.07
N VAL A 31 -0.43 7.56 -0.93
CA VAL A 31 0.64 8.57 -0.79
C VAL A 31 2.00 7.98 -1.15
N SER A 32 2.31 6.79 -0.67
CA SER A 32 3.60 6.11 -0.93
C SER A 32 3.76 5.77 -2.41
N LEU A 33 2.70 5.25 -3.05
CA LEU A 33 2.70 4.94 -4.48
C LEU A 33 2.87 6.20 -5.34
N ARG A 34 2.20 7.31 -4.98
CA ARG A 34 2.36 8.60 -5.68
C ARG A 34 3.76 9.19 -5.52
N ALA A 35 4.36 9.06 -4.33
CA ALA A 35 5.74 9.49 -4.09
C ALA A 35 6.74 8.69 -4.94
N GLN A 36 6.56 7.37 -5.07
CA GLN A 36 7.38 6.55 -5.96
C GLN A 36 7.19 6.91 -7.43
N LEU A 37 5.97 7.30 -7.83
CA LEU A 37 5.72 7.83 -9.16
C LEU A 37 6.38 9.19 -9.38
N GLY A 38 6.78 9.94 -8.34
CA GLY A 38 7.39 11.27 -8.46
C GLY A 38 6.36 12.43 -8.42
N LEU A 39 5.11 12.12 -8.10
CA LEU A 39 4.02 13.11 -8.04
C LEU A 39 4.13 13.93 -6.76
N LYS A 40 4.10 15.27 -6.90
CA LYS A 40 4.13 16.20 -5.76
C LYS A 40 2.81 16.27 -4.99
N ASN A 41 1.70 15.94 -5.66
CA ASN A 41 0.37 16.00 -5.05
C ASN A 41 0.06 14.68 -4.35
N HIS A 42 -0.30 14.75 -3.06
CA HIS A 42 -0.66 13.58 -2.26
C HIS A 42 -2.02 12.99 -2.62
N TYR A 43 -2.91 13.78 -3.21
CA TYR A 43 -4.24 13.36 -3.61
C TYR A 43 -4.33 13.25 -5.12
N GLY A 44 -5.01 12.20 -5.58
CA GLY A 44 -5.26 11.96 -6.98
C GLY A 44 -6.70 12.27 -7.32
N PHE A 45 -6.91 13.03 -8.39
CA PHE A 45 -8.23 13.18 -9.01
C PHE A 45 -8.62 11.86 -9.66
N ILE A 46 -9.91 11.50 -9.57
CA ILE A 46 -10.47 10.32 -10.24
C ILE A 46 -11.22 10.84 -11.47
N PRO A 47 -10.65 10.69 -12.68
CA PRO A 47 -11.32 11.09 -13.90
C PRO A 47 -12.41 10.07 -14.29
N ASP A 48 -13.43 10.54 -15.01
CA ASP A 48 -14.49 9.67 -15.55
C ASP A 48 -13.98 8.73 -16.65
N THR A 49 -12.91 9.13 -17.34
CA THR A 49 -12.26 8.36 -18.41
C THR A 49 -10.77 8.18 -18.13
N VAL A 50 -10.24 7.01 -18.51
CA VAL A 50 -8.80 6.71 -18.38
C VAL A 50 -8.03 7.55 -19.39
N THR A 51 -7.24 8.50 -18.90
CA THR A 51 -6.46 9.43 -19.71
C THR A 51 -4.96 9.30 -19.41
N ILE A 52 -4.12 9.89 -20.26
CA ILE A 52 -2.69 9.98 -20.03
C ILE A 52 -2.46 11.07 -18.97
N LEU A 53 -2.15 10.66 -17.74
CA LEU A 53 -1.81 11.53 -16.61
C LEU A 53 -0.31 11.85 -16.53
N LEU A 54 0.53 10.99 -17.09
CA LEU A 54 1.99 11.04 -17.06
C LEU A 54 2.50 11.02 -18.50
N GLU A 55 3.06 12.15 -18.94
CA GLU A 55 3.63 12.31 -20.27
C GLU A 55 4.91 11.50 -20.47
N LEU A 56 5.23 11.23 -21.74
CA LEU A 56 6.47 10.57 -22.14
C LEU A 56 7.68 11.43 -21.73
N GLY A 57 8.67 10.79 -21.09
CA GLY A 57 9.84 11.49 -20.55
C GLY A 57 9.69 11.99 -19.10
N TYR A 58 8.54 11.77 -18.47
CA TYR A 58 8.36 12.08 -17.05
C TYR A 58 9.32 11.29 -16.15
N LYS A 59 9.93 11.99 -15.19
CA LYS A 59 10.89 11.41 -14.26
C LYS A 59 10.17 10.77 -13.08
N ILE A 60 10.19 9.44 -13.05
CA ILE A 60 9.68 8.65 -11.94
C ILE A 60 10.63 8.78 -10.74
N GLY A 61 10.06 8.74 -9.54
CA GLY A 61 10.80 8.67 -8.29
C GLY A 61 11.52 7.34 -8.06
N LYS A 62 11.99 7.12 -6.83
CA LYS A 62 12.66 5.89 -6.44
C LYS A 62 11.62 4.84 -6.08
N SER A 63 11.64 3.69 -6.76
CA SER A 63 10.77 2.56 -6.42
C SER A 63 11.23 1.88 -5.12
N SER A 64 10.27 1.45 -4.32
CA SER A 64 10.48 0.59 -3.15
C SER A 64 9.30 -0.38 -3.01
N SER A 65 9.44 -1.43 -2.18
CA SER A 65 8.30 -2.32 -1.93
C SER A 65 7.19 -1.54 -1.21
N LEU A 66 5.99 -1.53 -1.79
CA LEU A 66 4.84 -0.84 -1.23
C LEU A 66 4.16 -1.63 -0.11
N LEU A 67 4.20 -2.96 -0.21
CA LEU A 67 3.59 -3.88 0.73
C LEU A 67 4.65 -4.88 1.20
N ALA A 68 4.49 -5.32 2.44
CA ALA A 68 5.24 -6.43 3.00
C ALA A 68 4.31 -7.63 3.14
N ARG A 69 4.86 -8.83 2.91
CA ARG A 69 4.13 -10.06 3.19
C ARG A 69 3.96 -10.21 4.68
N ILE A 70 2.73 -10.47 5.13
CA ILE A 70 2.46 -10.84 6.51
C ILE A 70 2.85 -12.31 6.71
N THR A 71 3.67 -12.59 7.71
CA THR A 71 4.15 -13.94 8.03
C THR A 71 3.35 -14.60 9.15
N ASP A 72 3.31 -15.94 9.16
CA ASP A 72 2.62 -16.69 10.23
C ASP A 72 3.18 -16.39 11.62
N LYS A 73 4.50 -16.12 11.70
CA LYS A 73 5.17 -15.73 12.95
C LYS A 73 4.61 -14.42 13.50
N GLU A 74 4.43 -13.42 12.65
CA GLU A 74 3.84 -12.12 13.03
C GLU A 74 2.39 -12.29 13.45
N ILE A 75 1.61 -13.10 12.72
CA ILE A 75 0.20 -13.39 13.07
C ILE A 75 0.12 -14.04 14.45
N GLN A 76 0.94 -15.05 14.73
CA GLN A 76 0.95 -15.74 16.03
C GLN A 76 1.40 -14.82 17.16
N ALA A 77 2.42 -13.98 16.93
CA ALA A 77 2.88 -13.01 17.91
C ALA A 77 1.80 -11.98 18.26
N LEU A 78 1.11 -11.43 17.25
CA LEU A 78 0.00 -10.48 17.44
C LEU A 78 -1.19 -11.15 18.13
N ARG A 79 -1.55 -12.39 17.74
CA ARG A 79 -2.60 -13.15 18.43
C ARG A 79 -2.29 -13.33 19.91
N LYS A 80 -1.09 -13.80 20.27
CA LYS A 80 -0.70 -13.97 21.69
C LYS A 80 -0.74 -12.65 22.46
N LYS A 81 -0.31 -11.55 21.83
CA LYS A 81 -0.26 -10.21 22.45
C LYS A 81 -1.66 -9.63 22.68
N PHE A 82 -2.61 -9.90 21.79
CA PHE A 82 -3.91 -9.23 21.76
C PHE A 82 -5.13 -10.15 22.02
N SER A 83 -4.96 -11.46 22.25
CA SER A 83 -6.06 -12.40 22.53
C SER A 83 -6.71 -12.27 23.91
N GLY A 84 -6.27 -11.30 24.73
CA GLY A 84 -6.68 -11.14 26.12
C GLY A 84 -5.97 -12.12 27.07
N VAL A 85 -5.75 -11.69 28.31
CA VAL A 85 -5.27 -12.57 29.39
C VAL A 85 -6.48 -13.39 29.84
N LYS A 86 -6.48 -14.69 29.59
CA LYS A 86 -7.38 -15.59 30.32
C LYS A 86 -6.82 -15.70 31.73
N GLU A 87 -7.47 -15.07 32.71
CA GLU A 87 -7.19 -15.38 34.11
C GLU A 87 -7.38 -16.88 34.30
N GLU A 88 -6.29 -17.60 34.57
CA GLU A 88 -6.36 -18.98 35.01
C GLU A 88 -7.06 -18.98 36.38
N LYS A 89 -8.37 -19.24 36.38
CA LYS A 89 -9.09 -19.55 37.61
C LYS A 89 -8.36 -20.72 38.27
N PRO A 90 -7.91 -20.59 39.53
CA PRO A 90 -7.15 -21.64 40.19
C PRO A 90 -8.00 -22.91 40.22
N LYS A 91 -7.45 -24.00 39.69
CA LYS A 91 -8.08 -25.33 39.71
C LYS A 91 -8.34 -25.69 41.17
N LYS A 92 -9.60 -25.63 41.61
CA LYS A 92 -10.01 -26.18 42.91
C LYS A 92 -9.69 -27.68 42.90
N ILE A 93 -8.68 -28.07 43.68
CA ILE A 93 -8.35 -29.45 44.02
C ILE A 93 -9.59 -30.02 44.72
N LYS A 94 -10.30 -30.94 44.07
CA LYS A 94 -11.36 -31.72 44.71
C LYS A 94 -10.68 -32.75 45.62
N ARG A 95 -10.87 -32.59 46.93
CA ARG A 95 -10.66 -33.63 47.95
C ARG A 95 -11.71 -34.72 47.79
#